data_AF-A0A972VCJ8-F1
#
_entry.id   AF-A0A972VCJ8-F1
#
_cell.length_a   1.000
_cell.length_b   1.000
_cell.length_c   1.000
_cell.angle_alpha   90.00
_cell.angle_beta   90.00
_cell.angle_gamma   90.00
#
_symmetry.space_group_name_H-M   'P 1'
#
loop_
_entity.id
_entity.type
_entity.pdbx_description
1 polymer ?
#
loop_
_entity_poly.entity_id
_entity_poly.type
_entity_poly.pdbx_seq_one_letter_code
_entity_poly.pdbx_strand_id
1 'polypeptide(L)'
;MSRQIVSMLAAFLAVCLSNLTLGHGAIPLDAGTVDANSIGIRFEPKNANGIYGAPDPLTVTVHIENKTASSHELNATFELVNDRVDSVQVFERLDATVKVKGQGETSRILRFMPPGPGFYHVVCTLNNSVKKTMVLGYDPEKIKSPMTREADFDEFWKKRKQVLSSVDPEFKMTKNDRSTDRVDVYLVEMQSYGHVTIRGWYTVPKTPGPHPAILSVPGYTSTMWPYVKRTHVATLALNPRGHGNSKDDLDPKGEEYMFIGFDAAHPENYIYAGAYMDCVRAVDFLVSRPEIDRSRIGVEGGSQGGGLAFATAALDARIVFCAADIPWLGDWVGYLEAAQWAHDNYPKLMAVNPGLTFAGINRHLSYFDTMNMAEWITCPVLMSVGLQDDVCPPRTSFAPYNAVKSKKDYRVYPL
;
A
#
# COMPACT_ATOMS: atom_id res chain seq x y z
N MET A 1 -9.22 -23.04 -10.84
CA MET A 1 -8.26 -21.92 -10.73
C MET A 1 -7.41 -22.16 -9.49
N SER A 2 -6.09 -22.20 -9.69
CA SER A 2 -5.15 -23.06 -8.97
C SER A 2 -4.53 -22.42 -7.71
N ARG A 3 -4.12 -23.31 -6.79
CA ARG A 3 -3.45 -23.13 -5.49
C ARG A 3 -2.16 -22.28 -5.47
N GLN A 4 -1.84 -21.52 -6.52
CA GLN A 4 -0.60 -20.74 -6.63
C GLN A 4 -0.71 -19.29 -6.09
N ILE A 5 -1.93 -18.76 -5.91
CA ILE A 5 -2.13 -17.44 -5.27
C ILE A 5 -1.91 -17.52 -3.74
N VAL A 6 -2.17 -18.68 -3.14
CA VAL A 6 -2.00 -18.93 -1.69
C VAL A 6 -0.51 -18.95 -1.27
N SER A 7 0.42 -19.16 -2.21
CA SER A 7 1.86 -19.30 -1.92
C SER A 7 2.62 -17.97 -1.87
N MET A 8 2.07 -16.85 -2.40
CA MET A 8 2.73 -15.53 -2.30
C MET A 8 2.37 -14.80 -0.99
N LEU A 9 1.18 -15.06 -0.43
CA LEU A 9 0.74 -14.47 0.85
C LEU A 9 1.55 -14.97 2.07
N ALA A 10 2.05 -16.20 2.04
CA ALA A 10 2.78 -16.77 3.17
C ALA A 10 4.20 -16.20 3.37
N ALA A 11 4.78 -15.54 2.35
CA ALA A 11 6.16 -15.02 2.43
C ALA A 11 6.25 -13.55 2.89
N PHE A 12 5.16 -12.79 2.83
CA PHE A 12 5.13 -11.38 3.28
C PHE A 12 4.74 -11.23 4.76
N LEU A 13 3.91 -12.13 5.30
CA LEU A 13 3.56 -12.16 6.74
C LEU A 13 4.75 -12.41 7.67
N ALA A 14 5.88 -12.91 7.16
CA ALA A 14 7.06 -13.22 7.96
C ALA A 14 7.99 -12.02 8.23
N VAL A 15 7.78 -10.87 7.56
CA VAL A 15 8.67 -9.69 7.70
C VAL A 15 8.08 -8.59 8.60
N CYS A 16 6.77 -8.59 8.84
CA CYS A 16 6.10 -7.60 9.72
C CYS A 16 6.09 -7.98 11.22
N LEU A 17 6.72 -9.09 11.62
CA LEU A 17 6.67 -9.59 13.01
C LEU A 17 7.98 -9.44 13.80
N SER A 18 8.98 -8.73 13.29
CA SER A 18 10.23 -8.49 14.01
C SER A 18 10.51 -6.99 14.12
N ASN A 19 9.96 -6.35 15.15
CA ASN A 19 10.59 -5.25 15.91
C ASN A 19 9.58 -4.63 16.87
N LEU A 20 9.46 -5.19 18.08
CA LEU A 20 8.89 -4.50 19.24
C LEU A 20 9.29 -5.28 20.52
N THR A 21 10.54 -5.09 20.94
CA THR A 21 10.95 -5.41 22.32
C THR A 21 11.83 -4.29 22.84
N LEU A 22 11.24 -3.35 23.58
CA LEU A 22 11.98 -2.51 24.52
C LEU A 22 11.62 -2.99 25.92
N GLY A 23 12.62 -3.57 26.60
CA GLY A 23 12.49 -4.07 27.96
C GLY A 23 12.50 -2.94 28.98
N HIS A 24 11.68 -3.08 30.02
CA HIS A 24 11.88 -2.45 31.32
C HIS A 24 11.56 -3.48 32.42
N GLY A 25 12.35 -3.41 33.50
CA GLY A 25 12.58 -4.47 34.47
C GLY A 25 11.36 -5.00 35.21
N ALA A 26 11.44 -6.28 35.56
CA ALA A 26 10.43 -7.02 36.31
C ALA A 26 10.29 -6.52 37.75
N ILE A 27 9.06 -6.20 38.13
CA ILE A 27 8.60 -6.06 39.53
C ILE A 27 7.81 -7.35 39.85
N PRO A 28 7.87 -7.91 41.07
CA PRO A 28 7.25 -9.20 41.39
C PRO A 28 5.74 -9.17 41.19
N LEU A 29 5.21 -10.20 40.53
CA LEU A 29 3.79 -10.40 40.21
C LEU A 29 2.98 -10.72 41.47
N ASP A 30 1.90 -9.97 41.66
CA ASP A 30 0.87 -10.28 42.65
C ASP A 30 -0.19 -11.20 42.02
N ALA A 31 -0.73 -12.14 42.81
CA ALA A 31 -1.69 -13.14 42.35
C ALA A 31 -3.06 -12.51 42.06
N GLY A 32 -3.23 -11.94 40.86
CA GLY A 32 -4.49 -11.33 40.41
C GLY A 32 -4.40 -10.45 39.16
N THR A 33 -3.23 -10.30 38.54
CA THR A 33 -3.07 -9.40 37.38
C THR A 33 -3.63 -10.02 36.10
N VAL A 34 -4.67 -9.37 35.56
CA VAL A 34 -5.18 -9.59 34.21
C VAL A 34 -4.26 -8.87 33.23
N ASP A 35 -3.60 -9.62 32.36
CA ASP A 35 -2.69 -9.14 31.32
C ASP A 35 -3.00 -9.82 29.97
N ALA A 36 -2.32 -9.38 28.90
CA ALA A 36 -2.56 -9.93 27.56
C ALA A 36 -2.13 -11.40 27.40
N ASN A 37 -1.34 -11.95 28.34
CA ASN A 37 -0.93 -13.35 28.34
C ASN A 37 -1.98 -14.25 28.98
N SER A 38 -2.76 -13.71 29.93
CA SER A 38 -3.81 -14.42 30.68
C SER A 38 -5.19 -14.26 30.06
N ILE A 39 -5.52 -13.10 29.49
CA ILE A 39 -6.78 -12.82 28.82
C ILE A 39 -6.55 -12.45 27.35
N GLY A 40 -7.18 -13.19 26.44
CA GLY A 40 -7.17 -12.95 25.00
C GLY A 40 -8.41 -12.21 24.52
N ILE A 41 -8.24 -11.35 23.51
CA ILE A 41 -9.34 -10.73 22.76
C ILE A 41 -9.25 -11.18 21.30
N ARG A 42 -10.37 -11.61 20.72
CA ARG A 42 -10.50 -11.92 19.29
C ARG A 42 -11.76 -11.26 18.73
N PHE A 43 -11.63 -10.64 17.57
CA PHE A 43 -12.75 -10.07 16.84
C PHE A 43 -13.18 -11.00 15.72
N GLU A 44 -14.49 -11.09 15.51
CA GLU A 44 -15.12 -11.85 14.43
C GLU A 44 -16.17 -10.96 13.76
N PRO A 45 -15.84 -10.29 12.63
CA PRO A 45 -16.78 -9.44 11.93
C PRO A 45 -17.91 -10.29 11.34
N LYS A 46 -19.15 -9.80 11.39
CA LYS A 46 -20.31 -10.47 10.76
C LYS A 46 -20.10 -10.64 9.26
N ASN A 47 -19.54 -9.62 8.61
CA ASN A 47 -19.18 -9.68 7.19
C ASN A 47 -17.75 -10.18 7.04
N ALA A 48 -17.56 -11.27 6.29
CA ALA A 48 -16.26 -11.93 6.15
C ALA A 48 -15.18 -11.08 5.47
N ASN A 49 -15.55 -9.97 4.82
CA ASN A 49 -14.62 -9.00 4.24
C ASN A 49 -14.45 -7.74 5.11
N GLY A 50 -15.11 -7.65 6.27
CA GLY A 50 -15.06 -6.49 7.17
C GLY A 50 -15.66 -5.19 6.62
N ILE A 51 -16.37 -5.23 5.48
CA ILE A 51 -17.02 -4.07 4.87
C ILE A 51 -18.52 -4.12 5.10
N TYR A 52 -19.09 -2.98 5.47
CA TYR A 52 -20.50 -2.76 5.71
C TYR A 52 -20.97 -1.55 4.91
N GLY A 53 -22.28 -1.28 4.89
CA GLY A 53 -22.84 -0.12 4.23
C GLY A 53 -24.24 0.19 4.73
N ALA A 54 -24.67 1.44 4.56
CA ALA A 54 -25.96 1.87 5.05
C ALA A 54 -27.12 1.05 4.42
N PRO A 55 -28.15 0.68 5.20
CA PRO A 55 -28.41 1.09 6.59
C PRO A 55 -27.90 0.12 7.67
N ASP A 56 -27.12 -0.91 7.31
CA ASP A 56 -26.73 -1.97 8.25
C ASP A 56 -25.59 -1.52 9.18
N PRO A 57 -25.70 -1.70 10.51
CA PRO A 57 -24.63 -1.32 11.44
C PRO A 57 -23.36 -2.18 11.25
N LEU A 58 -22.20 -1.60 11.59
CA LEU A 58 -20.97 -2.36 11.83
C LEU A 58 -21.23 -3.39 12.93
N THR A 59 -21.26 -4.67 12.56
CA THR A 59 -21.58 -5.75 13.49
C THR A 59 -20.37 -6.66 13.69
N VAL A 60 -19.86 -6.76 14.90
CA VAL A 60 -18.70 -7.59 15.23
C VAL A 60 -18.92 -8.34 16.53
N THR A 61 -18.57 -9.61 16.55
CA THR A 61 -18.53 -10.41 17.78
C THR A 61 -17.15 -10.28 18.41
N VAL A 62 -17.09 -9.88 19.67
CA VAL A 62 -15.86 -9.83 20.45
C VAL A 62 -15.84 -11.05 21.36
N HIS A 63 -14.84 -11.91 21.17
CA HIS A 63 -14.56 -13.07 21.99
C HIS A 63 -13.48 -12.70 23.02
N ILE A 64 -13.75 -13.02 24.27
CA ILE A 64 -12.86 -12.80 25.40
C ILE A 64 -12.53 -14.18 25.96
N GLU A 65 -11.28 -14.59 25.79
CA GLU A 65 -10.74 -15.87 26.20
C GLU A 65 -9.97 -15.72 27.51
N ASN A 66 -10.21 -16.61 28.46
CA ASN A 66 -9.46 -16.69 29.70
C ASN A 66 -8.60 -17.95 29.71
N LYS A 67 -7.28 -17.76 29.68
CA LYS A 67 -6.29 -18.85 29.67
C LYS A 67 -5.92 -19.33 31.08
N THR A 68 -6.37 -18.62 32.11
CA THR A 68 -6.09 -18.96 33.52
C THR A 68 -7.09 -19.97 34.07
N ALA A 69 -6.74 -20.68 35.14
CA ALA A 69 -7.64 -21.63 35.80
C ALA A 69 -8.76 -20.93 36.60
N SER A 70 -8.56 -19.69 37.04
CA SER A 70 -9.53 -18.93 37.83
C SER A 70 -10.54 -18.23 36.94
N SER A 71 -11.77 -18.06 37.43
CA SER A 71 -12.77 -17.22 36.75
C SER A 71 -12.50 -15.75 37.04
N HIS A 72 -12.75 -14.89 36.05
CA HIS A 72 -12.56 -13.44 36.17
C HIS A 72 -13.85 -12.68 35.89
N GLU A 73 -14.02 -11.58 36.61
CA GLU A 73 -15.01 -10.54 36.31
C GLU A 73 -14.24 -9.30 35.84
N LEU A 74 -14.42 -8.94 34.56
CA LEU A 74 -13.63 -7.93 33.86
C LEU A 74 -14.49 -6.71 33.55
N ASN A 75 -13.96 -5.52 33.80
CA ASN A 75 -14.53 -4.28 33.29
C ASN A 75 -14.11 -4.13 31.82
N ALA A 76 -15.08 -4.20 30.91
CA ALA A 76 -14.87 -4.07 29.48
C ALA A 76 -15.42 -2.74 28.97
N THR A 77 -14.59 -2.02 28.21
CA THR A 77 -14.99 -0.84 27.45
C THR A 77 -14.87 -1.16 25.97
N PHE A 78 -15.94 -0.93 25.22
CA PHE A 78 -15.98 -1.09 23.78
C PHE A 78 -16.23 0.27 23.11
N GLU A 79 -15.41 0.64 22.15
CA GLU A 79 -15.48 1.96 21.51
C GLU A 79 -15.48 1.85 19.99
N LEU A 80 -16.26 2.71 19.34
CA LEU A 80 -16.12 3.02 17.92
C LEU A 80 -15.33 4.33 17.79
N VAL A 81 -14.19 4.27 17.12
CA VAL A 81 -13.25 5.37 17.00
C VAL A 81 -12.94 5.63 15.51
N ASN A 82 -12.63 6.87 15.14
CA ASN A 82 -12.09 7.16 13.80
C ASN A 82 -10.73 6.46 13.57
N ASP A 83 -10.28 6.48 12.32
CA ASP A 83 -9.01 5.91 11.85
C ASP A 83 -7.83 6.91 11.91
N ARG A 84 -7.98 8.02 12.64
CA ARG A 84 -6.98 9.08 12.72
C ARG A 84 -6.00 8.86 13.86
N VAL A 85 -4.72 9.17 13.63
CA VAL A 85 -3.66 9.16 14.65
C VAL A 85 -3.43 10.55 15.26
N ASP A 86 -3.73 11.61 14.50
CA ASP A 86 -3.53 13.00 14.92
C ASP A 86 -4.64 13.54 15.85
N SER A 87 -5.85 13.01 15.71
CA SER A 87 -7.07 13.53 16.33
C SER A 87 -8.10 12.42 16.54
N VAL A 88 -7.77 11.53 17.48
CA VAL A 88 -8.62 10.39 17.84
C VAL A 88 -9.98 10.87 18.37
N GLN A 89 -11.06 10.46 17.70
CA GLN A 89 -12.44 10.77 18.09
C GLN A 89 -13.21 9.49 18.40
N VAL A 90 -13.79 9.43 19.60
CA VAL A 90 -14.71 8.36 20.00
C VAL A 90 -16.14 8.75 19.62
N PHE A 91 -16.81 7.94 18.81
CA PHE A 91 -18.19 8.17 18.39
C PHE A 91 -19.21 7.51 19.30
N GLU A 92 -18.88 6.30 19.77
CA GLU A 92 -19.73 5.53 20.66
C GLU A 92 -18.86 4.77 21.66
N ARG A 93 -19.34 4.67 22.90
CA ARG A 93 -18.69 3.95 23.99
C ARG A 93 -19.71 3.12 24.75
N LEU A 94 -19.39 1.86 24.98
CA LEU A 94 -20.19 0.90 25.73
C LEU A 94 -19.34 0.29 26.84
N ASP A 95 -19.69 0.57 28.09
CA ASP A 95 -19.06 -0.05 29.25
C ASP A 95 -19.91 -1.25 29.72
N ALA A 96 -19.24 -2.33 30.12
CA ALA A 96 -19.90 -3.54 30.59
C ALA A 96 -19.01 -4.35 31.53
N THR A 97 -19.64 -5.11 32.42
CA THR A 97 -18.95 -6.16 33.18
C THR A 97 -19.06 -7.49 32.43
N VAL A 98 -17.93 -8.13 32.18
CA VAL A 98 -17.82 -9.41 31.47
C VAL A 98 -17.32 -10.49 32.43
N LYS A 99 -18.11 -11.55 32.60
CA LYS A 99 -17.71 -12.72 33.39
C LYS A 99 -17.20 -13.80 32.46
N VAL A 100 -15.98 -14.29 32.71
CA VAL A 100 -15.35 -15.36 31.94
C VAL A 100 -14.84 -16.44 32.88
N LYS A 101 -15.25 -17.68 32.62
CA LYS A 101 -14.81 -18.84 33.43
C LYS A 101 -13.32 -19.12 33.22
N GLY A 102 -12.69 -19.78 34.17
CA GLY A 102 -11.34 -20.33 33.99
C GLY A 102 -11.29 -21.25 32.79
N GLN A 103 -10.24 -21.13 31.96
CA GLN A 103 -10.04 -21.87 30.71
C GLN A 103 -11.27 -21.83 29.77
N GLY A 104 -12.00 -20.71 29.79
CA GLY A 104 -13.24 -20.53 29.05
C GLY A 104 -13.22 -19.32 28.11
N GLU A 105 -14.25 -19.23 27.27
CA GLU A 105 -14.50 -18.09 26.39
C GLU A 105 -15.90 -17.51 26.70
N THR A 106 -16.05 -16.20 26.57
CA THR A 106 -17.34 -15.53 26.50
C THR A 106 -17.34 -14.56 25.33
N SER A 107 -18.51 -14.27 24.76
CA SER A 107 -18.62 -13.44 23.57
C SER A 107 -19.69 -12.37 23.71
N ARG A 108 -19.48 -11.22 23.09
CA ARG A 108 -20.46 -10.13 23.01
C ARG A 108 -20.58 -9.64 21.57
N ILE A 109 -21.80 -9.52 21.07
CA ILE A 109 -22.07 -8.92 19.77
C ILE A 109 -22.19 -7.41 19.96
N LEU A 110 -21.37 -6.66 19.22
CA LEU A 110 -21.43 -5.20 19.15
C LEU A 110 -22.08 -4.78 17.83
N ARG A 111 -22.85 -3.71 17.89
CA ARG A 111 -23.47 -3.06 16.73
C ARG A 111 -23.26 -1.57 16.87
N PHE A 112 -22.44 -1.01 16.00
CA PHE A 112 -22.18 0.42 15.97
C PHE A 112 -22.73 1.02 14.68
N MET A 113 -23.24 2.24 14.75
CA MET A 113 -23.67 2.99 13.57
C MET A 113 -22.66 4.10 13.27
N PRO A 114 -21.78 3.93 12.26
CA PRO A 114 -20.86 4.98 11.89
C PRO A 114 -21.56 6.27 11.46
N PRO A 115 -20.95 7.44 11.71
CA PRO A 115 -21.52 8.72 11.31
C PRO A 115 -21.55 8.94 9.79
N GLY A 116 -20.81 8.12 9.02
CA GLY A 116 -20.79 8.20 7.56
C GLY A 116 -19.83 7.19 6.93
N PRO A 117 -19.56 7.34 5.62
CA PRO A 117 -18.55 6.57 4.91
C PRO A 117 -17.15 6.76 5.53
N GLY A 118 -16.42 5.67 5.74
CA GLY A 118 -15.08 5.72 6.32
C GLY A 118 -14.57 4.37 6.82
N PHE A 119 -13.41 4.42 7.45
CA PHE A 119 -12.85 3.31 8.22
C PHE A 119 -12.86 3.67 9.70
N TYR A 120 -13.13 2.66 10.53
CA TYR A 120 -13.36 2.85 11.95
C TYR A 120 -12.67 1.77 12.76
N HIS A 121 -12.10 2.17 13.88
CA HIS A 121 -11.50 1.29 14.85
C HIS A 121 -12.58 0.84 15.84
N VAL A 122 -12.84 -0.46 15.90
CA VAL A 122 -13.54 -1.07 17.02
C VAL A 122 -12.51 -1.48 18.07
N VAL A 123 -12.56 -0.83 19.22
CA VAL A 123 -11.60 -1.00 20.31
C VAL A 123 -12.27 -1.76 21.44
N CYS A 124 -11.60 -2.78 21.98
CA CYS A 124 -11.98 -3.47 23.20
C CYS A 124 -10.85 -3.28 24.23
N THR A 125 -11.19 -2.74 25.40
CA THR A 125 -10.27 -2.54 26.52
C THR A 125 -10.82 -3.27 27.74
N LEU A 126 -10.03 -4.16 28.35
CA LEU A 126 -10.37 -4.91 29.56
C LEU A 126 -9.50 -4.47 30.73
N ASN A 127 -10.13 -4.13 31.87
CA ASN A 127 -9.49 -3.64 33.10
C ASN A 127 -8.43 -2.56 32.85
N ASN A 128 -8.66 -1.69 31.85
CA ASN A 128 -7.75 -0.63 31.40
C ASN A 128 -6.33 -1.10 31.01
N SER A 129 -6.13 -2.40 30.82
CA SER A 129 -4.79 -3.00 30.71
C SER A 129 -4.65 -3.84 29.44
N VAL A 130 -5.67 -4.63 29.08
CA VAL A 130 -5.66 -5.44 27.85
C VAL A 130 -6.47 -4.73 26.78
N LYS A 131 -5.81 -4.23 25.74
CA LYS A 131 -6.45 -3.51 24.63
C LYS A 131 -6.23 -4.23 23.32
N LYS A 132 -7.28 -4.36 22.52
CA LYS A 132 -7.19 -4.82 21.12
C LYS A 132 -8.11 -4.00 20.24
N THR A 133 -7.68 -3.77 19.00
CA THR A 133 -8.42 -3.01 18.00
C THR A 133 -8.64 -3.87 16.76
N MET A 134 -9.75 -3.63 16.07
CA MET A 134 -9.98 -4.09 14.71
C MET A 134 -10.53 -2.95 13.86
N VAL A 135 -9.95 -2.73 12.69
CA VAL A 135 -10.44 -1.78 11.69
C VAL A 135 -11.54 -2.44 10.85
N LEU A 136 -12.65 -1.73 10.64
CA LEU A 136 -13.74 -2.12 9.76
C LEU A 136 -14.07 -0.98 8.79
N GLY A 137 -14.55 -1.31 7.59
CA GLY A 137 -14.96 -0.34 6.58
C GLY A 137 -16.48 -0.15 6.53
N TYR A 138 -16.92 1.08 6.31
CA TYR A 138 -18.33 1.44 6.15
C TYR A 138 -18.49 2.29 4.89
N ASP A 139 -19.24 1.79 3.90
CA ASP A 139 -19.46 2.45 2.61
C ASP A 139 -18.17 3.00 1.97
N PRO A 140 -17.06 2.23 1.85
CA PRO A 140 -15.75 2.78 1.50
C PRO A 140 -15.71 3.46 0.12
N GLU A 141 -16.53 3.02 -0.83
CA GLU A 141 -16.64 3.65 -2.16
C GLU A 141 -17.33 5.03 -2.15
N LYS A 142 -17.97 5.41 -1.03
CA LYS A 142 -18.62 6.72 -0.84
C LYS A 142 -17.72 7.71 -0.10
N ILE A 143 -16.50 7.32 0.30
CA ILE A 143 -15.52 8.22 0.90
C ILE A 143 -15.15 9.29 -0.13
N LYS A 144 -15.22 10.56 0.29
CA LYS A 144 -14.87 11.72 -0.53
C LYS A 144 -13.57 12.33 -0.03
N SER A 145 -12.49 12.12 -0.76
CA SER A 145 -11.21 12.82 -0.56
C SER A 145 -11.12 13.99 -1.54
N PRO A 146 -10.98 15.25 -1.06
CA PRO A 146 -10.78 16.41 -1.94
C PRO A 146 -9.48 16.30 -2.74
N MET A 147 -9.55 16.61 -4.03
CA MET A 147 -8.34 16.70 -4.87
C MET A 147 -7.42 17.81 -4.36
N THR A 148 -6.11 17.54 -4.37
CA THR A 148 -5.06 18.45 -3.89
C THR A 148 -4.16 18.98 -5.00
N ARG A 149 -4.47 18.62 -6.27
CA ARG A 149 -3.66 19.03 -7.43
C ARG A 149 -3.54 20.55 -7.54
N GLU A 150 -2.32 21.01 -7.78
CA GLU A 150 -2.03 22.41 -8.08
C GLU A 150 -2.52 22.78 -9.50
N ALA A 151 -2.65 24.08 -9.78
CA ALA A 151 -3.19 24.57 -11.05
C ALA A 151 -2.34 24.16 -12.28
N ASP A 152 -1.05 23.91 -12.09
CA ASP A 152 -0.10 23.51 -13.12
C ASP A 152 0.16 21.99 -13.17
N PHE A 153 -0.60 21.17 -12.44
CA PHE A 153 -0.41 19.72 -12.33
C PHE A 153 -0.43 18.98 -13.69
N ASP A 154 -1.35 19.35 -14.58
CA ASP A 154 -1.47 18.70 -15.90
C ASP A 154 -0.27 19.04 -16.78
N GLU A 155 0.12 20.32 -16.82
CA GLU A 155 1.29 20.79 -17.57
C GLU A 155 2.58 20.24 -16.95
N PHE A 156 2.60 20.05 -15.62
CA PHE A 156 3.69 19.41 -14.91
C PHE A 156 3.99 18.05 -15.54
N TRP A 157 3.03 17.13 -15.57
CA TRP A 157 3.27 15.77 -16.06
C TRP A 157 3.45 15.70 -17.58
N LYS A 158 2.76 16.56 -18.33
CA LYS A 158 2.94 16.68 -19.78
C LYS A 158 4.38 17.03 -20.16
N LYS A 159 4.99 18.01 -19.49
CA LYS A 159 6.39 18.39 -19.72
C LYS A 159 7.36 17.23 -19.43
N ARG A 160 7.12 16.45 -18.37
CA ARG A 160 7.99 15.32 -17.97
C ARG A 160 7.93 14.22 -19.02
N LYS A 161 6.74 13.90 -19.52
CA LYS A 161 6.56 12.94 -20.63
C LYS A 161 7.24 13.42 -21.92
N GLN A 162 7.17 14.72 -22.23
CA GLN A 162 7.89 15.28 -23.38
C GLN A 162 9.40 15.14 -23.23
N VAL A 163 9.96 15.48 -22.06
CA VAL A 163 11.39 15.30 -21.77
C VAL A 163 11.78 13.83 -21.91
N LEU A 164 11.03 12.92 -21.30
CA LEU A 164 11.28 11.47 -21.44
C LEU A 164 11.29 11.05 -22.91
N SER A 165 10.30 11.48 -23.70
CA SER A 165 10.23 11.13 -25.13
C SER A 165 11.40 11.63 -25.98
N SER A 166 12.12 12.65 -25.51
CA SER A 166 13.31 13.18 -26.20
C SER A 166 14.60 12.41 -25.90
N VAL A 167 14.60 11.57 -24.86
CA VAL A 167 15.73 10.72 -24.49
C VAL A 167 15.68 9.42 -25.30
N ASP A 168 16.71 9.15 -26.10
CA ASP A 168 16.89 7.84 -26.75
C ASP A 168 16.96 6.75 -25.66
N PRO A 169 16.07 5.74 -25.68
CA PRO A 169 16.05 4.69 -24.67
C PRO A 169 17.26 3.77 -24.64
N GLU A 170 18.01 3.65 -25.74
CA GLU A 170 19.20 2.78 -25.82
C GLU A 170 18.93 1.36 -25.27
N PHE A 171 17.77 0.77 -25.62
CA PHE A 171 17.35 -0.53 -25.07
C PHE A 171 18.38 -1.62 -25.33
N LYS A 172 18.95 -2.17 -24.26
CA LYS A 172 19.90 -3.28 -24.31
C LYS A 172 19.39 -4.48 -23.54
N MET A 173 19.48 -5.66 -24.14
CA MET A 173 19.09 -6.92 -23.52
C MET A 173 20.29 -7.86 -23.45
N THR A 174 20.60 -8.35 -22.26
CA THR A 174 21.65 -9.34 -22.02
C THR A 174 21.02 -10.60 -21.46
N LYS A 175 21.16 -11.73 -22.16
CA LYS A 175 20.61 -13.01 -21.71
C LYS A 175 21.23 -13.42 -20.37
N ASN A 176 20.41 -13.95 -19.48
CA ASN A 176 20.82 -14.33 -18.13
C ASN A 176 20.67 -15.84 -17.89
N ASP A 177 21.56 -16.38 -17.06
CA ASP A 177 21.63 -17.82 -16.74
C ASP A 177 20.42 -18.34 -15.95
N ARG A 178 19.55 -17.46 -15.46
CA ARG A 178 18.26 -17.81 -14.85
C ARG A 178 17.19 -18.24 -15.86
N SER A 179 17.50 -18.24 -17.16
CA SER A 179 16.63 -18.79 -18.20
C SER A 179 16.35 -20.28 -17.91
N THR A 180 15.14 -20.75 -18.24
CA THR A 180 14.72 -22.14 -18.05
C THR A 180 14.41 -22.80 -19.40
N ASP A 181 13.94 -24.04 -19.39
CA ASP A 181 13.36 -24.71 -20.56
C ASP A 181 12.08 -24.02 -21.08
N ARG A 182 11.39 -23.25 -20.21
CA ARG A 182 10.09 -22.61 -20.51
C ARG A 182 10.15 -21.12 -20.76
N VAL A 183 11.13 -20.42 -20.21
CA VAL A 183 11.26 -18.97 -20.35
C VAL A 183 12.71 -18.57 -20.62
N ASP A 184 12.90 -17.53 -21.42
CA ASP A 184 14.17 -16.80 -21.47
C ASP A 184 14.13 -15.63 -20.48
N VAL A 185 15.25 -15.39 -19.79
CA VAL A 185 15.42 -14.27 -18.87
C VAL A 185 16.52 -13.37 -19.40
N TYR A 186 16.24 -12.06 -19.43
CA TYR A 186 17.17 -11.03 -19.84
C TYR A 186 17.32 -9.99 -18.73
N LEU A 187 18.55 -9.55 -18.50
CA LEU A 187 18.78 -8.23 -17.92
C LEU A 187 18.50 -7.20 -19.01
N VAL A 188 17.62 -6.26 -18.72
CA VAL A 188 17.32 -5.12 -19.58
C VAL A 188 17.96 -3.88 -18.97
N GLU A 189 18.63 -3.09 -19.80
CA GLU A 189 19.18 -1.77 -19.47
C GLU A 189 18.56 -0.74 -20.42
N MET A 190 18.18 0.43 -19.91
CA MET A 190 17.60 1.51 -20.69
C MET A 190 17.91 2.88 -20.07
N GLN A 191 18.14 3.88 -20.91
CA GLN A 191 18.18 5.28 -20.47
C GLN A 191 16.78 5.77 -20.16
N SER A 192 16.64 6.68 -19.19
CA SER A 192 15.34 7.23 -18.76
C SER A 192 15.41 8.74 -18.52
N TYR A 193 14.36 9.30 -17.93
CA TYR A 193 14.25 10.72 -17.59
C TYR A 193 15.48 11.22 -16.82
N GLY A 194 16.12 12.29 -17.32
CA GLY A 194 17.37 12.81 -16.76
C GLY A 194 18.61 12.01 -17.15
N HIS A 195 18.56 11.20 -18.22
CA HIS A 195 19.65 10.31 -18.66
C HIS A 195 20.12 9.35 -17.55
N VAL A 196 19.18 8.90 -16.72
CA VAL A 196 19.43 7.90 -15.68
C VAL A 196 19.27 6.52 -16.29
N THR A 197 20.27 5.67 -16.09
CA THR A 197 20.24 4.26 -16.48
C THR A 197 19.39 3.48 -15.49
N ILE A 198 18.30 2.90 -15.98
CA ILE A 198 17.45 1.99 -15.22
C ILE A 198 17.52 0.58 -15.80
N ARG A 199 17.25 -0.40 -14.95
CA ARG A 199 17.36 -1.81 -15.26
C ARG A 199 16.15 -2.59 -14.80
N GLY A 200 15.94 -3.74 -15.42
CA GLY A 200 14.88 -4.67 -15.06
C GLY A 200 15.16 -6.08 -15.54
N TRP A 201 14.35 -7.00 -15.08
CA TRP A 201 14.40 -8.40 -15.49
C TRP A 201 13.24 -8.72 -16.41
N TYR A 202 13.53 -8.99 -17.68
CA TYR A 202 12.53 -9.37 -18.66
C TYR A 202 12.49 -10.88 -18.82
N THR A 203 11.38 -11.48 -18.40
CA THR A 203 11.11 -12.91 -18.52
C THR A 203 10.11 -13.13 -19.64
N VAL A 204 10.46 -13.96 -20.63
CA VAL A 204 9.66 -14.17 -21.84
C VAL A 204 9.37 -15.66 -22.03
N PRO A 205 8.11 -16.08 -22.23
CA PRO A 205 7.79 -17.44 -22.63
C PRO A 205 8.51 -17.86 -23.92
N LYS A 206 9.00 -19.11 -23.96
CA LYS A 206 9.59 -19.70 -25.19
C LYS A 206 8.56 -20.22 -26.19
N THR A 207 7.28 -20.19 -25.81
CA THR A 207 6.16 -20.51 -26.70
C THR A 207 6.05 -19.47 -27.82
N PRO A 208 5.44 -19.79 -28.98
CA PRO A 208 5.17 -18.79 -30.01
C PRO A 208 4.32 -17.62 -29.48
N GLY A 209 4.74 -16.39 -29.77
CA GLY A 209 4.03 -15.15 -29.44
C GLY A 209 2.97 -14.74 -30.47
N PRO A 210 2.40 -13.53 -30.36
CA PRO A 210 2.72 -12.51 -29.36
C PRO A 210 2.09 -12.81 -27.97
N HIS A 211 2.80 -12.45 -26.90
CA HIS A 211 2.41 -12.70 -25.52
C HIS A 211 1.75 -11.49 -24.88
N PRO A 212 0.78 -11.67 -23.95
CA PRO A 212 0.44 -10.61 -23.03
C PRO A 212 1.68 -10.26 -22.19
N ALA A 213 1.74 -9.03 -21.69
CA ALA A 213 2.83 -8.57 -20.84
C ALA A 213 2.33 -8.01 -19.51
N ILE A 214 3.15 -8.17 -18.46
CA ILE A 214 2.97 -7.53 -17.17
C ILE A 214 4.23 -6.72 -16.85
N LEU A 215 4.06 -5.44 -16.56
CA LEU A 215 5.05 -4.63 -15.88
C LEU A 215 4.86 -4.79 -14.37
N SER A 216 5.81 -5.40 -13.68
CA SER A 216 5.81 -5.51 -12.22
C SER A 216 6.75 -4.45 -11.63
N VAL A 217 6.23 -3.60 -10.75
CA VAL A 217 6.97 -2.50 -10.09
C VAL A 217 7.13 -2.73 -8.59
N PRO A 218 8.22 -2.27 -7.96
CA PRO A 218 8.60 -2.68 -6.61
C PRO A 218 7.87 -1.93 -5.50
N GLY A 219 7.81 -2.57 -4.33
CA GLY A 219 7.55 -1.89 -3.06
C GLY A 219 8.75 -1.05 -2.61
N TYR A 220 8.55 -0.28 -1.54
CA TYR A 220 9.50 0.73 -1.09
C TYR A 220 10.90 0.14 -0.83
N THR A 221 11.92 0.66 -1.51
CA THR A 221 13.34 0.23 -1.45
C THR A 221 13.60 -1.24 -1.84
N SER A 222 12.57 -1.94 -2.32
CA SER A 222 12.64 -3.37 -2.64
C SER A 222 13.41 -3.62 -3.94
N THR A 223 13.97 -4.82 -4.06
CA THR A 223 14.63 -5.26 -5.29
C THR A 223 13.75 -6.24 -6.05
N MET A 224 13.48 -5.93 -7.32
CA MET A 224 12.81 -6.84 -8.23
C MET A 224 13.77 -7.89 -8.78
N TRP A 225 13.24 -9.10 -8.96
CA TRP A 225 13.92 -10.27 -9.48
C TRP A 225 13.10 -10.91 -10.63
N PRO A 226 13.71 -11.75 -11.48
CA PRO A 226 13.00 -12.40 -12.58
C PRO A 226 11.85 -13.32 -12.13
N TYR A 227 10.72 -13.30 -12.86
CA TYR A 227 9.54 -14.13 -12.59
C TYR A 227 9.55 -15.45 -13.37
N VAL A 228 10.51 -16.34 -13.12
CA VAL A 228 10.71 -17.58 -13.90
C VAL A 228 9.52 -18.56 -13.87
N LYS A 229 8.60 -18.41 -12.91
CA LYS A 229 7.39 -19.24 -12.78
C LYS A 229 6.23 -18.76 -13.65
N ARG A 230 6.26 -17.51 -14.15
CA ARG A 230 5.24 -16.94 -15.06
C ARG A 230 5.54 -17.36 -16.49
N THR A 231 5.09 -18.55 -16.85
CA THR A 231 5.46 -19.22 -18.11
C THR A 231 4.50 -18.95 -19.29
N HIS A 232 3.46 -18.14 -19.08
CA HIS A 232 2.39 -17.87 -20.07
C HIS A 232 2.20 -16.37 -20.38
N VAL A 233 3.00 -15.51 -19.75
CA VAL A 233 2.92 -14.06 -19.85
C VAL A 233 4.35 -13.52 -19.78
N ALA A 234 4.69 -12.59 -20.66
CA ALA A 234 5.96 -11.90 -20.56
C ALA A 234 5.92 -10.95 -19.36
N THR A 235 6.99 -10.88 -18.58
CA THR A 235 7.03 -10.01 -17.40
C THR A 235 8.29 -9.18 -17.40
N LEU A 236 8.15 -7.85 -17.32
CA LEU A 236 9.25 -6.96 -16.98
C LEU A 236 9.15 -6.61 -15.50
N ALA A 237 10.06 -7.16 -14.69
CA ALA A 237 10.21 -6.78 -13.29
C ALA A 237 11.18 -5.60 -13.22
N LEU A 238 10.66 -4.39 -13.10
CA LEU A 238 11.42 -3.15 -13.18
C LEU A 238 12.07 -2.80 -11.84
N ASN A 239 13.35 -2.44 -11.85
CA ASN A 239 13.94 -1.66 -10.78
C ASN A 239 14.01 -0.20 -11.25
N PRO A 240 13.11 0.70 -10.83
CA PRO A 240 13.23 2.13 -11.15
C PRO A 240 14.47 2.73 -10.45
N ARG A 241 14.81 3.98 -10.76
CA ARG A 241 15.98 4.65 -10.18
C ARG A 241 16.07 4.47 -8.66
N GLY A 242 17.26 4.14 -8.15
CA GLY A 242 17.51 3.89 -6.74
C GLY A 242 17.07 2.53 -6.19
N HIS A 243 16.45 1.67 -7.01
CA HIS A 243 16.06 0.31 -6.61
C HIS A 243 17.00 -0.74 -7.20
N GLY A 244 17.16 -1.87 -6.50
CA GLY A 244 17.85 -3.05 -7.02
C GLY A 244 19.15 -2.76 -7.76
N ASN A 245 19.17 -3.11 -9.05
CA ASN A 245 20.30 -2.92 -9.96
C ASN A 245 20.30 -1.60 -10.74
N SER A 246 19.49 -0.62 -10.33
CA SER A 246 19.37 0.72 -10.94
C SER A 246 19.90 1.80 -10.00
N LYS A 247 21.08 1.55 -9.42
CA LYS A 247 21.70 2.41 -8.40
C LYS A 247 22.96 3.13 -8.86
N ASP A 248 23.43 2.89 -10.08
CA ASP A 248 24.70 3.44 -10.56
C ASP A 248 24.68 4.97 -10.62
N ASP A 249 23.59 5.53 -11.17
CA ASP A 249 23.42 6.99 -11.32
C ASP A 249 22.72 7.63 -10.10
N LEU A 250 21.95 6.85 -9.34
CA LEU A 250 21.26 7.29 -8.14
C LEU A 250 21.25 6.16 -7.10
N ASP A 251 22.15 6.23 -6.13
CA ASP A 251 22.15 5.35 -4.96
C ASP A 251 21.63 6.13 -3.74
N PRO A 252 20.53 5.71 -3.11
CA PRO A 252 20.04 6.32 -1.88
C PRO A 252 21.06 6.36 -0.75
N LYS A 253 22.08 5.47 -0.72
CA LYS A 253 23.15 5.45 0.31
C LYS A 253 22.67 5.53 1.76
N GLY A 254 21.48 4.98 2.04
CA GLY A 254 20.85 4.99 3.36
C GLY A 254 20.02 6.23 3.67
N GLU A 255 19.91 7.18 2.75
CA GLU A 255 18.90 8.24 2.79
C GLU A 255 17.50 7.64 2.60
N GLU A 256 16.52 8.24 3.28
CA GLU A 256 15.11 7.92 3.11
C GLU A 256 14.72 8.18 1.64
N TYR A 257 14.29 7.15 0.91
CA TYR A 257 14.12 7.25 -0.56
C TYR A 257 13.22 8.43 -0.95
N MET A 258 12.16 8.68 -0.21
CA MET A 258 11.22 9.78 -0.46
C MET A 258 11.70 11.17 -0.01
N PHE A 259 12.90 11.30 0.55
CA PHE A 259 13.54 12.61 0.80
C PHE A 259 14.47 13.01 -0.35
N ILE A 260 14.86 12.06 -1.18
CA ILE A 260 15.78 12.30 -2.30
C ILE A 260 15.19 13.32 -3.27
N GLY A 261 15.93 14.41 -3.46
CA GLY A 261 15.54 15.50 -4.36
C GLY A 261 14.30 16.27 -3.90
N PHE A 262 13.89 16.13 -2.62
CA PHE A 262 12.80 16.92 -2.08
C PHE A 262 13.20 18.40 -2.03
N ASP A 263 12.47 19.20 -2.80
CA ASP A 263 12.58 20.65 -2.81
C ASP A 263 11.19 21.25 -3.08
N ALA A 264 10.67 22.00 -2.12
CA ALA A 264 9.33 22.59 -2.21
C ALA A 264 9.18 23.55 -3.41
N ALA A 265 10.27 24.17 -3.88
CA ALA A 265 10.26 25.06 -5.04
C ALA A 265 10.50 24.33 -6.37
N HIS A 266 11.13 23.14 -6.32
CA HIS A 266 11.57 22.39 -7.49
C HIS A 266 11.07 20.94 -7.50
N PRO A 267 9.74 20.72 -7.55
CA PRO A 267 9.18 19.36 -7.55
C PRO A 267 9.64 18.49 -8.73
N GLU A 268 10.12 19.07 -9.84
CA GLU A 268 10.76 18.33 -10.94
C GLU A 268 11.99 17.51 -10.54
N ASN A 269 12.68 17.89 -9.46
CA ASN A 269 13.89 17.20 -8.99
C ASN A 269 13.58 16.02 -8.07
N TYR A 270 12.32 15.90 -7.66
CA TYR A 270 11.90 14.88 -6.71
C TYR A 270 12.04 13.47 -7.26
N ILE A 271 12.40 12.52 -6.39
CA ILE A 271 12.63 11.12 -6.78
C ILE A 271 11.48 10.51 -7.57
N TYR A 272 10.22 10.79 -7.21
CA TYR A 272 9.05 10.23 -7.87
C TYR A 272 8.71 10.92 -9.20
N ALA A 273 9.20 12.13 -9.47
CA ALA A 273 9.13 12.72 -10.81
C ALA A 273 9.87 11.84 -11.82
N GLY A 274 11.03 11.36 -11.41
CA GLY A 274 11.84 10.41 -12.17
C GLY A 274 11.29 8.99 -12.17
N ALA A 275 10.95 8.43 -11.00
CA ALA A 275 10.51 7.04 -10.88
C ALA A 275 9.20 6.75 -11.64
N TYR A 276 8.28 7.72 -11.73
CA TYR A 276 7.07 7.56 -12.55
C TYR A 276 7.41 7.53 -14.04
N MET A 277 8.38 8.35 -14.49
CA MET A 277 8.87 8.31 -15.87
C MET A 277 9.66 7.02 -16.18
N ASP A 278 10.37 6.46 -15.20
CA ASP A 278 11.03 5.15 -15.35
C ASP A 278 10.01 4.04 -15.64
N CYS A 279 8.83 4.10 -15.00
CA CYS A 279 7.76 3.16 -15.27
C CYS A 279 7.17 3.35 -16.69
N VAL A 280 6.99 4.60 -17.13
CA VAL A 280 6.57 4.90 -18.53
C VAL A 280 7.61 4.40 -19.54
N ARG A 281 8.91 4.58 -19.27
CA ARG A 281 10.02 4.06 -20.09
C ARG A 281 10.03 2.53 -20.15
N ALA A 282 9.64 1.85 -19.07
CA ALA A 282 9.46 0.41 -19.07
C ALA A 282 8.30 -0.04 -19.98
N VAL A 283 7.23 0.76 -20.10
CA VAL A 283 6.16 0.53 -21.08
C VAL A 283 6.67 0.71 -22.51
N ASP A 284 7.51 1.72 -22.78
CA ASP A 284 8.17 1.89 -24.10
C ASP A 284 8.96 0.64 -24.48
N PHE A 285 9.72 0.08 -23.54
CA PHE A 285 10.46 -1.17 -23.76
C PHE A 285 9.51 -2.30 -24.18
N LEU A 286 8.46 -2.58 -23.38
CA LEU A 286 7.51 -3.66 -23.67
C LEU A 286 6.82 -3.48 -25.03
N VAL A 287 6.41 -2.26 -25.36
CA VAL A 287 5.74 -1.94 -26.63
C VAL A 287 6.68 -2.11 -27.82
N SER A 288 7.99 -1.86 -27.64
CA SER A 288 8.98 -2.01 -28.70
C SER A 288 9.28 -3.48 -29.07
N ARG A 289 8.87 -4.44 -28.25
CA ARG A 289 9.19 -5.87 -28.44
C ARG A 289 8.24 -6.53 -29.45
N PRO A 290 8.75 -7.21 -30.50
CA PRO A 290 7.89 -7.89 -31.49
C PRO A 290 7.14 -9.09 -30.92
N GLU A 291 7.65 -9.72 -29.86
CA GLU A 291 7.03 -10.86 -29.20
C GLU A 291 5.91 -10.47 -28.21
N ILE A 292 5.65 -9.17 -28.01
CA ILE A 292 4.63 -8.66 -27.10
C ILE A 292 3.38 -8.22 -27.87
N ASP A 293 2.23 -8.67 -27.38
CA ASP A 293 0.94 -8.17 -27.81
C ASP A 293 0.66 -6.82 -27.15
N ARG A 294 0.84 -5.75 -27.92
CA ARG A 294 0.67 -4.36 -27.48
C ARG A 294 -0.73 -4.04 -26.95
N SER A 295 -1.73 -4.86 -27.27
CA SER A 295 -3.11 -4.69 -26.78
C SER A 295 -3.35 -5.36 -25.41
N ARG A 296 -2.34 -6.06 -24.85
CA ARG A 296 -2.46 -6.85 -23.61
C ARG A 296 -1.29 -6.60 -22.67
N ILE A 297 -0.98 -5.34 -22.38
CA ILE A 297 0.03 -4.92 -21.41
C ILE A 297 -0.67 -4.46 -20.12
N GLY A 298 -0.45 -5.17 -19.02
CA GLY A 298 -0.89 -4.77 -17.68
C GLY A 298 0.25 -4.25 -16.82
N VAL A 299 -0.09 -3.56 -15.72
CA VAL A 299 0.85 -3.16 -14.67
C VAL A 299 0.39 -3.69 -13.32
N GLU A 300 1.33 -4.11 -12.48
CA GLU A 300 1.06 -4.52 -11.11
C GLU A 300 2.13 -4.07 -10.12
N GLY A 301 1.75 -3.93 -8.85
CA GLY A 301 2.67 -3.71 -7.75
C GLY A 301 1.97 -3.63 -6.40
N GLY A 302 2.75 -3.70 -5.32
CA GLY A 302 2.27 -3.63 -3.94
C GLY A 302 2.90 -2.48 -3.14
N SER A 303 2.16 -1.84 -2.23
CA SER A 303 2.63 -0.70 -1.43
C SER A 303 3.09 0.47 -2.32
N GLN A 304 4.36 0.89 -2.26
CA GLN A 304 4.93 1.83 -3.24
C GLN A 304 4.65 1.38 -4.68
N GLY A 305 4.76 0.08 -4.96
CA GLY A 305 4.50 -0.50 -6.28
C GLY A 305 3.03 -0.37 -6.69
N GLY A 306 2.10 -0.38 -5.74
CA GLY A 306 0.69 -0.12 -6.02
C GLY A 306 0.48 1.34 -6.46
N GLY A 307 1.16 2.27 -5.80
CA GLY A 307 1.19 3.67 -6.21
C GLY A 307 1.84 3.87 -7.59
N LEU A 308 2.99 3.24 -7.83
CA LEU A 308 3.66 3.24 -9.13
C LEU A 308 2.75 2.64 -10.23
N ALA A 309 2.00 1.59 -9.93
CA ALA A 309 1.05 0.98 -10.87
C ALA A 309 -0.09 1.96 -11.23
N PHE A 310 -0.68 2.63 -10.23
CA PHE A 310 -1.67 3.70 -10.45
C PHE A 310 -1.12 4.83 -11.31
N ALA A 311 0.05 5.37 -10.95
CA ALA A 311 0.71 6.44 -11.69
C ALA A 311 1.01 6.02 -13.14
N THR A 312 1.50 4.80 -13.35
CA THR A 312 1.79 4.27 -14.69
C THR A 312 0.52 4.15 -15.53
N ALA A 313 -0.55 3.60 -14.97
CA ALA A 313 -1.84 3.47 -15.67
C ALA A 313 -2.48 4.83 -15.98
N ALA A 314 -2.24 5.85 -15.15
CA ALA A 314 -2.72 7.21 -15.38
C ALA A 314 -1.89 7.95 -16.44
N LEU A 315 -0.57 7.76 -16.42
CA LEU A 315 0.37 8.45 -17.30
C LEU A 315 0.51 7.77 -18.66
N ASP A 316 0.09 6.52 -18.83
CA ASP A 316 0.26 5.75 -20.06
C ASP A 316 -0.98 4.94 -20.48
N ALA A 317 -1.64 5.40 -21.53
CA ALA A 317 -2.85 4.77 -22.09
C ALA A 317 -2.60 3.40 -22.76
N ARG A 318 -1.33 2.97 -22.92
CA ARG A 318 -1.00 1.64 -23.46
C ARG A 318 -1.17 0.54 -22.41
N ILE A 319 -1.30 0.89 -21.14
CA ILE A 319 -1.68 -0.04 -20.07
C ILE A 319 -3.18 -0.34 -20.17
N VAL A 320 -3.51 -1.63 -20.32
CA VAL A 320 -4.89 -2.10 -20.47
C VAL A 320 -5.46 -2.74 -19.21
N PHE A 321 -4.66 -2.89 -18.16
CA PHE A 321 -5.11 -3.37 -16.85
C PHE A 321 -4.15 -2.91 -15.75
N CYS A 322 -4.69 -2.47 -14.61
CA CYS A 322 -3.91 -2.09 -13.43
C CYS A 322 -4.31 -2.96 -12.23
N ALA A 323 -3.34 -3.62 -11.62
CA ALA A 323 -3.50 -4.37 -10.38
C ALA A 323 -2.67 -3.74 -9.26
N ALA A 324 -3.30 -3.09 -8.30
CA ALA A 324 -2.60 -2.40 -7.23
C ALA A 324 -2.94 -3.01 -5.87
N ASP A 325 -1.94 -3.59 -5.22
CA ASP A 325 -2.08 -4.16 -3.89
C ASP A 325 -1.65 -3.14 -2.83
N ILE A 326 -2.49 -2.91 -1.81
CA ILE A 326 -2.27 -1.97 -0.70
C ILE A 326 -1.59 -0.67 -1.16
N PRO A 327 -2.14 0.06 -2.16
CA PRO A 327 -1.42 1.14 -2.82
C PRO A 327 -1.06 2.27 -1.84
N TRP A 328 0.22 2.62 -1.84
CA TRP A 328 0.74 3.83 -1.21
C TRP A 328 0.84 4.99 -2.21
N LEU A 329 1.32 6.16 -1.78
CA LEU A 329 1.45 7.38 -2.61
C LEU A 329 0.11 7.99 -3.04
N GLY A 330 -0.94 7.82 -2.24
CA GLY A 330 -2.27 8.38 -2.48
C GLY A 330 -2.80 9.10 -1.25
N ASP A 331 -3.47 10.24 -1.45
CA ASP A 331 -4.10 11.06 -0.42
C ASP A 331 -3.14 11.46 0.70
N TRP A 332 -2.13 12.28 0.40
CA TRP A 332 -1.11 12.68 1.38
C TRP A 332 -1.68 13.47 2.57
N VAL A 333 -2.79 14.18 2.37
CA VAL A 333 -3.52 14.81 3.47
C VAL A 333 -4.10 13.72 4.36
N GLY A 334 -4.88 12.78 3.81
CA GLY A 334 -5.45 11.69 4.57
C GLY A 334 -4.41 10.74 5.19
N TYR A 335 -3.25 10.61 4.55
CA TYR A 335 -2.10 9.84 5.05
C TYR A 335 -1.47 10.49 6.27
N LEU A 336 -1.31 11.82 6.27
CA LEU A 336 -0.88 12.55 7.45
C LEU A 336 -1.86 12.38 8.62
N GLU A 337 -3.17 12.28 8.35
CA GLU A 337 -4.18 12.10 9.40
C GLU A 337 -4.17 10.69 10.02
N ALA A 338 -3.76 9.65 9.28
CA ALA A 338 -4.01 8.25 9.64
C ALA A 338 -2.76 7.36 9.75
N ALA A 339 -1.60 7.78 9.24
CA ALA A 339 -0.37 6.99 9.26
C ALA A 339 0.68 7.59 10.19
N GLN A 340 1.11 6.83 11.19
CA GLN A 340 2.17 7.24 12.13
C GLN A 340 3.47 7.58 11.39
N TRP A 341 3.75 6.89 10.28
CA TRP A 341 4.93 7.13 9.46
C TRP A 341 5.07 8.61 9.06
N ALA A 342 3.99 9.32 8.72
CA ALA A 342 4.05 10.72 8.31
C ALA A 342 4.48 11.62 9.48
N HIS A 343 3.94 11.38 10.68
CA HIS A 343 4.31 12.08 11.90
C HIS A 343 5.76 11.82 12.31
N ASP A 344 6.30 10.64 12.03
CA ASP A 344 7.68 10.30 12.36
C ASP A 344 8.68 10.89 11.36
N ASN A 345 8.29 11.11 10.10
CA ASN A 345 9.21 11.44 9.01
C ASN A 345 9.11 12.89 8.51
N TYR A 346 7.94 13.52 8.51
CA TYR A 346 7.83 14.93 8.11
C TYR A 346 8.68 15.85 8.99
N PRO A 347 8.74 15.68 10.34
CA PRO A 347 9.63 16.48 11.18
C PRO A 347 11.12 16.28 10.84
N LYS A 348 11.55 15.08 10.42
CA LYS A 348 12.93 14.83 9.98
C LYS A 348 13.24 15.61 8.70
N LEU A 349 12.31 15.60 7.74
CA LEU A 349 12.45 16.36 6.51
C LEU A 349 12.47 17.87 6.77
N MET A 350 11.62 18.36 7.68
CA MET A 350 11.60 19.77 8.11
C MET A 350 12.88 20.18 8.84
N ALA A 351 13.49 19.27 9.62
CA ALA A 351 14.73 19.55 10.34
C ALA A 351 15.92 19.86 9.40
N VAL A 352 15.91 19.30 8.19
CA VAL A 352 16.94 19.55 7.16
C VAL A 352 16.52 20.57 6.10
N ASN A 353 15.28 21.07 6.15
CA ASN A 353 14.73 22.08 5.24
C ASN A 353 14.11 23.25 6.03
N PRO A 354 14.90 24.27 6.42
CA PRO A 354 14.41 25.40 7.20
C PRO A 354 13.23 26.13 6.54
N GLY A 355 12.16 26.36 7.29
CA GLY A 355 10.95 27.04 6.81
C GLY A 355 9.93 26.12 6.11
N LEU A 356 10.25 24.84 5.92
CA LEU A 356 9.29 23.86 5.42
C LEU A 356 8.20 23.60 6.46
N THR A 357 6.95 23.45 6.02
CA THR A 357 5.78 23.17 6.86
C THR A 357 5.07 21.90 6.39
N PHE A 358 4.22 21.30 7.23
CA PHE A 358 3.35 20.19 6.82
C PHE A 358 2.53 20.52 5.56
N ALA A 359 1.99 21.74 5.47
CA ALA A 359 1.27 22.21 4.30
C ALA A 359 2.17 22.32 3.06
N GLY A 360 3.41 22.81 3.23
CA GLY A 360 4.41 22.86 2.16
C GLY A 360 4.81 21.48 1.65
N ILE A 361 4.96 20.50 2.56
CA ILE A 361 5.21 19.10 2.21
C ILE A 361 4.04 18.53 1.41
N ASN A 362 2.81 18.65 1.91
CA ASN A 362 1.64 18.12 1.20
C ASN A 362 1.40 18.82 -0.14
N ARG A 363 1.70 20.11 -0.25
CA ARG A 363 1.66 20.84 -1.53
C ARG A 363 2.68 20.28 -2.53
N HIS A 364 3.91 20.00 -2.10
CA HIS A 364 4.90 19.36 -2.96
C HIS A 364 4.48 17.94 -3.35
N LEU A 365 4.01 17.15 -2.38
CA LEU A 365 3.59 15.77 -2.60
C LEU A 365 2.32 15.65 -3.45
N SER A 366 1.50 16.71 -3.55
CA SER A 366 0.29 16.70 -4.38
C SER A 366 0.58 16.43 -5.85
N TYR A 367 1.77 16.80 -6.36
CA TYR A 367 2.21 16.48 -7.72
C TYR A 367 2.40 14.97 -7.94
N PHE A 368 2.69 14.20 -6.89
CA PHE A 368 2.98 12.76 -6.94
C PHE A 368 1.86 11.91 -6.35
N ASP A 369 0.80 12.56 -5.86
CA ASP A 369 -0.39 11.92 -5.30
C ASP A 369 -1.17 11.20 -6.41
N THR A 370 -1.27 9.87 -6.29
CA THR A 370 -2.01 9.04 -7.24
C THR A 370 -3.50 9.34 -7.24
N MET A 371 -4.06 9.94 -6.18
CA MET A 371 -5.44 10.42 -6.17
C MET A 371 -5.66 11.50 -7.22
N ASN A 372 -4.70 12.42 -7.37
CA ASN A 372 -4.76 13.52 -8.33
C ASN A 372 -4.60 13.04 -9.78
N MET A 373 -4.04 11.84 -9.99
CA MET A 373 -3.86 11.21 -11.31
C MET A 373 -4.99 10.24 -11.66
N ALA A 374 -5.73 9.74 -10.68
CA ALA A 374 -6.62 8.60 -10.83
C ALA A 374 -7.72 8.79 -11.89
N GLU A 375 -8.16 10.04 -12.13
CA GLU A 375 -9.14 10.34 -13.18
C GLU A 375 -8.59 10.15 -14.61
N TRP A 376 -7.26 10.12 -14.79
CA TRP A 376 -6.63 9.82 -16.07
C TRP A 376 -6.57 8.31 -16.38
N ILE A 377 -6.83 7.44 -15.39
CA ILE A 377 -6.85 5.99 -15.59
C ILE A 377 -8.10 5.61 -16.38
N THR A 378 -7.89 5.06 -17.57
CA THR A 378 -8.98 4.63 -18.47
C THR A 378 -9.14 3.11 -18.54
N CYS A 379 -8.12 2.35 -18.17
CA CYS A 379 -8.16 0.89 -18.14
C CYS A 379 -8.83 0.34 -16.87
N PRO A 380 -9.28 -0.94 -16.86
CA PRO A 380 -9.82 -1.54 -15.65
C PRO A 380 -8.79 -1.63 -14.51
N VAL A 381 -9.24 -1.38 -13.29
CA VAL A 381 -8.44 -1.43 -12.06
C VAL A 381 -8.93 -2.54 -11.14
N LEU A 382 -8.01 -3.36 -10.63
CA LEU A 382 -8.22 -4.25 -9.50
C LEU A 382 -7.36 -3.78 -8.33
N MET A 383 -7.98 -3.40 -7.23
CA MET A 383 -7.29 -3.02 -6.01
C MET A 383 -7.40 -4.11 -4.93
N SER A 384 -6.39 -4.28 -4.10
CA SER A 384 -6.55 -4.98 -2.82
C SER A 384 -6.12 -4.13 -1.65
N VAL A 385 -6.74 -4.36 -0.49
CA VAL A 385 -6.44 -3.67 0.76
C VAL A 385 -6.46 -4.64 1.95
N GLY A 386 -5.55 -4.43 2.90
CA GLY A 386 -5.62 -5.03 4.23
C GLY A 386 -6.29 -4.05 5.20
N LEU A 387 -7.36 -4.43 5.89
CA LEU A 387 -8.05 -3.49 6.80
C LEU A 387 -7.19 -3.08 7.99
N GLN A 388 -6.32 -3.98 8.45
CA GLN A 388 -5.44 -3.72 9.60
C GLN A 388 -4.08 -3.13 9.19
N ASP A 389 -3.91 -2.72 7.93
CA ASP A 389 -2.65 -2.12 7.44
C ASP A 389 -2.54 -0.68 7.96
N ASP A 390 -1.56 -0.43 8.83
CA ASP A 390 -1.25 0.89 9.40
C ASP A 390 -0.13 1.62 8.64
N VAL A 391 0.52 0.95 7.68
CA VAL A 391 1.53 1.52 6.78
C VAL A 391 0.85 2.13 5.55
N CYS A 392 -0.12 1.44 4.97
CA CYS A 392 -0.96 1.90 3.86
C CYS A 392 -2.43 1.87 4.29
N PRO A 393 -2.88 2.80 5.17
CA PRO A 393 -4.24 2.78 5.71
C PRO A 393 -5.30 2.65 4.61
N PRO A 394 -6.35 1.81 4.79
CA PRO A 394 -7.35 1.56 3.75
C PRO A 394 -7.96 2.84 3.18
N ARG A 395 -8.14 3.88 4.01
CA ARG A 395 -8.66 5.18 3.57
C ARG A 395 -7.83 5.80 2.43
N THR A 396 -6.51 5.69 2.50
CA THR A 396 -5.59 6.29 1.52
C THR A 396 -5.50 5.45 0.25
N SER A 397 -5.77 4.15 0.35
CA SER A 397 -5.96 3.29 -0.83
C SER A 397 -7.29 3.59 -1.55
N PHE A 398 -8.37 3.80 -0.79
CA PHE A 398 -9.68 4.09 -1.36
C PHE A 398 -9.81 5.49 -1.96
N ALA A 399 -8.99 6.45 -1.55
CA ALA A 399 -8.98 7.79 -2.13
C ALA A 399 -8.71 7.82 -3.65
N PRO A 400 -7.57 7.29 -4.17
CA PRO A 400 -7.36 7.18 -5.61
C PRO A 400 -8.36 6.21 -6.25
N TYR A 401 -8.70 5.10 -5.60
CA TYR A 401 -9.70 4.16 -6.12
C TYR A 401 -11.05 4.82 -6.41
N ASN A 402 -11.56 5.62 -5.48
CA ASN A 402 -12.84 6.31 -5.61
C ASN A 402 -12.80 7.37 -6.74
N ALA A 403 -11.65 7.97 -6.98
CA ALA A 403 -11.45 8.93 -8.06
C ALA A 403 -11.46 8.28 -9.47
N VAL A 404 -11.00 7.03 -9.62
CA VAL A 404 -11.04 6.29 -10.90
C VAL A 404 -12.45 6.25 -11.50
N LYS A 405 -12.58 6.59 -12.78
CA LYS A 405 -13.86 6.58 -13.52
C LYS A 405 -14.08 5.34 -14.38
N SER A 406 -13.01 4.62 -14.71
CA SER A 406 -13.07 3.38 -15.48
C SER A 406 -13.65 2.22 -14.64
N LYS A 407 -13.79 1.04 -15.26
CA LYS A 407 -14.21 -0.17 -14.55
C LYS A 407 -13.22 -0.45 -13.40
N LYS A 408 -13.73 -0.66 -12.20
CA LYS A 408 -12.92 -0.96 -11.03
C LYS A 408 -13.56 -2.02 -10.16
N ASP A 409 -12.73 -2.78 -9.45
CA ASP A 409 -13.13 -3.81 -8.48
C ASP A 409 -12.07 -3.85 -7.36
N TYR A 410 -12.45 -4.31 -6.17
CA TYR A 410 -11.52 -4.40 -5.05
C TYR A 410 -11.65 -5.71 -4.25
N ARG A 411 -10.58 -6.09 -3.56
CA ARG A 411 -10.53 -7.22 -2.62
C ARG A 411 -10.11 -6.71 -1.25
N VAL A 412 -10.78 -7.19 -0.22
CA VAL A 412 -10.50 -6.79 1.17
C VAL A 412 -10.04 -8.00 1.96
N TYR A 413 -8.93 -7.82 2.66
CA TYR A 413 -8.38 -8.77 3.61
C TYR A 413 -8.55 -8.18 5.02
N PRO A 414 -9.53 -8.67 5.81
CA PRO A 414 -9.93 -8.00 7.05
C PRO A 414 -9.02 -8.27 8.26
N LEU A 415 -8.16 -9.28 8.21
CA LEU A 415 -7.35 -9.77 9.33
C LEU A 415 -5.86 -9.71 9.03
#